data_AF-A0A5J5BK69-F1
#
_entry.id   AF-A0A5J5BK69-F1
#
_cell.length_a   1.000
_cell.length_b   1.000
_cell.length_c   1.000
_cell.angle_alpha   90.00
_cell.angle_beta   90.00
_cell.angle_gamma   90.00
#
_symmetry.space_group_name_H-M   'P 1'
#
loop_
_entity.id
_entity.type
_entity.pdbx_description
1 polymer ?
#
loop_
_entity_poly.entity_id
_entity_poly.type
_entity_poly.pdbx_seq_one_letter_code
_entity_poly.pdbx_strand_id
1 'polypeptide(L)'
;MWKNPCEFQPERLRTSPRGVDVRGQQFEYVPFSSGRRSCPGITAGLQMMCLTLARLLQGFNLLTQRNEQMDMSEGLGLTLPKATPLEVILTPRLPYHDLISNLSKLYGI
;
A
#
# COMPACT_ATOMS: atom_id res chain seq x y z
N MET A 1 21.13 8.98 -4.87
CA MET A 1 19.81 9.62 -5.11
C MET A 1 19.04 8.82 -6.15
N TRP A 2 17.71 8.72 -6.00
CA TRP A 2 16.86 7.95 -6.92
C TRP A 2 16.72 8.66 -8.29
N LYS A 3 16.78 7.89 -9.38
CA LYS A 3 16.41 8.37 -10.72
C LYS A 3 14.90 8.63 -10.76
N ASN A 4 14.44 9.68 -11.45
CA ASN A 4 13.02 10.05 -11.55
C ASN A 4 12.27 10.00 -10.20
N PRO A 5 12.74 10.73 -9.17
CA PRO A 5 12.24 10.60 -7.80
C PRO A 5 10.77 11.00 -7.63
N CYS A 6 10.24 11.82 -8.54
CA CYS A 6 8.85 12.26 -8.53
C CYS A 6 7.90 11.36 -9.34
N GLU A 7 8.42 10.29 -9.97
CA GLU A 7 7.61 9.34 -10.73
C GLU A 7 7.30 8.10 -9.90
N PHE A 8 6.03 7.66 -9.94
CA PHE A 8 5.64 6.40 -9.32
C PHE A 8 6.12 5.20 -10.16
N GLN A 9 7.24 4.60 -9.74
CA GLN A 9 7.88 3.48 -10.44
C GLN A 9 8.09 2.28 -9.49
N PRO A 10 7.09 1.41 -9.28
CA PRO A 10 7.21 0.29 -8.32
C PRO A 10 8.33 -0.70 -8.66
N GLU A 11 8.61 -0.93 -9.95
CA GLU A 11 9.67 -1.83 -10.43
C GLU A 11 11.08 -1.47 -9.94
N ARG A 12 11.29 -0.22 -9.52
CA ARG A 12 12.52 0.26 -8.87
C ARG A 12 12.92 -0.58 -7.66
N LEU A 13 11.93 -1.05 -6.89
CA LEU A 13 12.17 -1.80 -5.67
C LEU A 13 12.73 -3.20 -5.97
N ARG A 14 12.39 -3.76 -7.15
CA ARG A 14 12.87 -5.07 -7.60
C ARG A 14 14.20 -5.01 -8.33
N THR A 15 14.43 -3.94 -9.09
CA THR A 15 15.61 -3.78 -9.96
C THR A 15 16.81 -3.12 -9.26
N SER A 16 16.64 -2.63 -8.02
CA SER A 16 17.75 -2.10 -7.23
C SER A 16 18.83 -3.17 -7.02
N PRO A 17 20.09 -2.94 -7.46
CA PRO A 17 21.17 -3.93 -7.31
C PRO A 17 21.46 -4.32 -5.86
N ARG A 18 21.11 -3.46 -4.91
CA ARG A 18 21.35 -3.64 -3.48
C ARG A 18 20.12 -4.18 -2.74
N GLY A 19 19.01 -4.44 -3.43
CA GLY A 19 17.70 -4.60 -2.81
C GLY A 19 17.22 -3.30 -2.16
N VAL A 20 16.01 -3.29 -1.61
CA VAL A 20 15.47 -2.17 -0.81
C VAL A 20 15.13 -2.69 0.59
N ASP A 21 15.77 -2.12 1.62
CA ASP A 21 15.52 -2.41 3.02
C ASP A 21 14.97 -1.19 3.76
N VAL A 22 13.84 -1.37 4.43
CA VAL A 22 13.14 -0.32 5.18
C VAL A 22 13.61 -0.20 6.63
N ARG A 23 14.49 -1.11 7.09
CA ARG A 23 15.04 -1.13 8.47
C ARG A 23 16.16 -0.11 8.69
N GLY A 24 16.41 0.76 7.71
CA GLY A 24 17.36 1.86 7.85
C GLY A 24 18.83 1.45 7.67
N GLN A 25 19.11 0.27 7.12
CA GLN A 25 20.47 -0.12 6.70
C GLN A 25 20.87 0.55 5.38
N GLN A 26 19.89 1.07 4.63
CA GLN A 26 20.09 1.76 3.36
C GLN A 26 19.56 3.20 3.45
N PHE A 27 20.45 4.19 3.45
CA PHE A 27 20.08 5.60 3.60
C PHE A 27 19.35 6.19 2.39
N GLU A 28 19.28 5.46 1.27
CA GLU A 28 18.49 5.87 0.11
C GLU A 28 16.97 5.71 0.35
N TYR A 29 16.55 4.92 1.35
CA TYR A 29 15.14 4.68 1.67
C TYR A 29 14.91 4.46 3.17
N VAL A 30 14.35 5.46 3.86
CA VAL A 30 14.23 5.45 5.33
C VAL A 30 12.82 5.87 5.80
N PRO A 31 11.75 5.18 5.37
CA PRO A 31 10.37 5.56 5.72
C PRO A 31 10.04 5.42 7.22
N PHE A 32 10.83 4.64 7.96
CA PHE A 32 10.63 4.37 9.39
C PHE A 32 11.76 4.90 10.27
N SER A 33 12.55 5.86 9.78
CA SER A 33 13.77 6.33 10.45
C SER A 33 14.81 5.20 10.66
N SER A 34 15.89 5.47 11.40
CA SER A 34 16.97 4.51 11.68
C SER A 34 17.55 4.73 13.09
N GLY A 35 18.33 3.74 13.58
CA GLY A 35 19.02 3.82 14.87
C GLY A 35 18.08 3.86 16.07
N ARG A 36 18.48 4.56 17.16
CA ARG A 36 17.74 4.57 18.44
C ARG A 36 16.33 5.18 18.38
N ARG A 37 16.00 5.88 17.30
CA ARG A 37 14.69 6.52 17.08
C ARG A 37 13.96 5.93 15.86
N SER A 38 14.37 4.75 15.39
CA SER A 38 13.59 4.01 14.39
C SER A 38 12.20 3.69 14.93
N CYS A 39 11.19 3.71 14.05
CA CYS A 39 9.84 3.35 14.42
C CYS A 39 9.82 1.92 15.01
N PRO A 40 9.34 1.72 16.25
CA PRO A 40 9.27 0.37 16.83
C PRO A 40 8.21 -0.50 16.13
N GLY A 41 7.30 0.12 15.35
CA GLY A 41 6.20 -0.54 14.65
C GLY A 41 6.50 -1.02 13.23
N ILE A 42 7.75 -1.03 12.76
CA ILE A 42 8.11 -1.41 11.37
C ILE A 42 7.46 -2.73 10.95
N THR A 43 7.70 -3.80 11.71
CA THR A 43 7.22 -5.15 11.36
C THR A 43 5.69 -5.19 11.32
N ALA A 44 5.02 -4.63 12.33
CA ALA A 44 3.57 -4.62 12.42
C ALA A 44 2.95 -3.81 11.27
N GLY A 45 3.50 -2.63 10.98
CA GLY A 45 3.04 -1.78 9.88
C GLY A 45 3.16 -2.46 8.53
N LEU A 46 4.29 -3.12 8.25
CA LEU A 46 4.48 -3.88 7.01
C LEU A 46 3.49 -5.05 6.90
N GLN A 47 3.30 -5.83 7.97
CA GLN A 47 2.35 -6.94 7.96
C GLN A 47 0.92 -6.47 7.70
N MET A 48 0.49 -5.43 8.41
CA MET A 48 -0.84 -4.86 8.24
C MET A 48 -1.05 -4.31 6.83
N MET A 49 -0.06 -3.57 6.29
CA MET A 49 -0.11 -3.03 4.94
C MET A 49 -0.20 -4.14 3.89
N CYS A 50 0.66 -5.16 3.97
CA CYS A 50 0.65 -6.29 3.04
C CYS A 50 -0.66 -7.07 3.08
N LEU A 51 -1.18 -7.39 4.27
CA LEU A 51 -2.44 -8.11 4.44
C LEU A 51 -3.63 -7.30 3.91
N THR A 52 -3.67 -6.01 4.22
CA THR A 52 -4.75 -5.11 3.78
C THR A 52 -4.74 -5.00 2.26
N LEU A 53 -3.58 -4.73 1.67
CA LEU A 53 -3.45 -4.60 0.22
C LEU A 53 -3.77 -5.91 -0.50
N ALA A 54 -3.27 -7.05 -0.01
CA ALA A 54 -3.56 -8.36 -0.57
C ALA A 54 -5.06 -8.67 -0.57
N ARG A 55 -5.75 -8.41 0.55
CA ARG A 55 -7.20 -8.61 0.66
C ARG A 55 -7.99 -7.70 -0.28
N LEU A 56 -7.60 -6.42 -0.39
CA LEU A 56 -8.26 -5.48 -1.29
C LEU A 56 -8.11 -5.90 -2.75
N LEU A 57 -6.88 -6.22 -3.19
CA LEU A 57 -6.60 -6.60 -4.59
C LEU A 57 -7.17 -7.97 -4.98
N GLN A 58 -7.20 -8.91 -4.03
CA GLN A 58 -7.74 -10.25 -4.26
C GLN A 58 -9.28 -10.25 -4.22
N GLY A 59 -9.89 -9.46 -3.33
CA GLY A 59 -11.33 -9.44 -3.14
C GLY A 59 -12.10 -8.51 -4.08
N PHE A 60 -11.49 -7.40 -4.51
CA PHE A 60 -12.21 -6.32 -5.17
C PHE A 60 -11.52 -5.83 -6.45
N ASN A 61 -12.33 -5.39 -7.42
CA ASN A 61 -11.87 -4.47 -8.45
C ASN A 61 -12.06 -3.04 -7.89
N LEU A 62 -11.00 -2.25 -7.94
CA LEU A 62 -10.99 -0.87 -7.47
C LEU A 62 -11.06 0.07 -8.68
N LEU A 63 -12.08 0.92 -8.72
CA LEU A 63 -12.27 1.93 -9.76
C LEU A 63 -12.36 3.32 -9.13
N THR A 64 -11.78 4.33 -9.78
CA THR A 64 -12.06 5.73 -9.43
C THR A 64 -13.34 6.18 -10.12
N GLN A 65 -14.12 7.06 -9.49
CA GLN A 65 -15.46 7.40 -9.99
C GLN A 65 -15.48 7.99 -11.40
N ARG A 66 -14.39 8.62 -11.85
CA ARG A 66 -14.39 9.40 -13.10
C ARG A 66 -13.30 9.05 -14.10
N ASN A 67 -12.44 8.07 -13.79
CA ASN A 67 -11.23 7.78 -14.59
C ASN A 67 -10.37 9.05 -14.86
N GLU A 68 -10.58 10.10 -14.06
CA GLU A 68 -9.89 11.39 -14.13
C GLU A 68 -8.54 11.28 -13.42
N GLN A 69 -7.62 12.17 -13.79
CA GLN A 69 -6.31 12.26 -13.16
C GLN A 69 -6.50 12.60 -11.67
N MET A 70 -6.00 11.74 -10.79
CA MET A 70 -6.14 11.90 -9.34
C MET A 70 -5.29 13.06 -8.85
N ASP A 71 -5.88 13.95 -8.04
CA ASP A 71 -5.11 14.97 -7.34
C ASP A 71 -4.16 14.32 -6.32
N MET A 72 -2.86 14.53 -6.51
CA MET A 72 -1.79 14.02 -5.64
C MET A 72 -1.24 15.12 -4.73
N SER A 73 -1.89 16.29 -4.67
CA SER A 73 -1.51 17.37 -3.75
C SER A 73 -1.60 16.92 -2.29
N GLU A 74 -0.66 17.42 -1.50
CA GLU A 74 -0.51 17.08 -0.08
C GLU A 74 -1.38 18.01 0.78
N GLY A 75 -2.11 17.41 1.72
CA GLY A 75 -2.85 18.10 2.76
C GLY A 75 -2.00 18.35 4.01
N LEU A 76 -2.54 19.07 4.98
CA LEU A 76 -1.83 19.36 6.23
C LEU A 76 -1.77 18.13 7.15
N GLY A 77 -0.56 17.66 7.52
CA GLY A 77 -0.39 16.62 8.54
C GLY A 77 1.01 16.03 8.59
N LEU A 78 1.28 15.20 9.61
CA LEU A 78 2.59 14.53 9.79
C LEU A 78 2.80 13.31 8.89
N THR A 79 1.73 12.83 8.25
CA THR A 79 1.70 11.56 7.50
C THR A 79 1.42 11.75 6.01
N LEU A 80 1.72 12.93 5.46
CA LEU A 80 1.47 13.28 4.04
C LEU A 80 0.04 12.91 3.58
N PRO A 81 -1.03 13.35 4.29
CA PRO A 81 -2.38 13.05 3.84
C PRO A 81 -2.63 13.68 2.46
N LYS A 82 -3.56 13.12 1.66
CA LYS A 82 -4.00 13.79 0.42
C LYS A 82 -4.79 15.05 0.77
N ALA A 83 -4.63 16.13 0.00
CA ALA A 83 -5.40 17.36 0.20
C ALA A 83 -6.89 17.12 -0.06
N THR A 84 -7.21 16.35 -1.10
CA THR A 84 -8.56 15.87 -1.40
C THR A 84 -8.70 14.40 -1.05
N PRO A 85 -9.74 13.99 -0.30
CA PRO A 85 -10.02 12.58 -0.03
C PRO A 85 -10.13 11.76 -1.32
N LEU A 86 -9.58 10.54 -1.30
CA LEU A 86 -9.67 9.62 -2.42
C LEU A 86 -11.01 8.88 -2.39
N GLU A 87 -11.83 9.07 -3.42
CA GLU A 87 -13.06 8.31 -3.63
C GLU A 87 -12.83 7.12 -4.59
N VAL A 88 -13.17 5.91 -4.11
CA VAL A 88 -13.04 4.67 -4.87
C VAL A 88 -14.32 3.85 -4.77
N ILE A 89 -14.66 3.18 -5.87
CA ILE A 89 -15.72 2.19 -5.95
C ILE A 89 -15.08 0.81 -5.82
N LEU A 90 -15.51 0.04 -4.84
CA LEU A 90 -15.09 -1.34 -4.62
C LEU A 90 -16.17 -2.28 -5.15
N THR A 91 -15.84 -3.07 -6.16
CA THR A 91 -16.74 -4.12 -6.68
C THR A 91 -16.16 -5.49 -6.38
N PRO A 92 -16.91 -6.41 -5.74
CA PRO A 92 -16.40 -7.75 -5.47
C PRO A 92 -15.99 -8.45 -6.78
N ARG A 93 -14.82 -9.11 -6.78
CA ARG A 93 -14.33 -9.87 -7.95
C ARG A 93 -15.08 -11.17 -8.16
N LEU A 94 -15.51 -11.78 -7.07
CA LEU A 94 -16.23 -13.04 -7.07
C LEU A 94 -17.73 -12.80 -6.89
N PRO A 95 -18.58 -13.57 -7.58
CA PRO A 95 -20.02 -13.51 -7.36
C PRO A 95 -20.37 -13.93 -5.93
N TYR A 96 -21.50 -13.44 -5.43
CA TYR A 96 -21.90 -13.56 -4.02
C TYR A 96 -21.98 -15.02 -3.51
N HIS A 97 -22.36 -15.96 -4.38
CA HIS A 97 -22.42 -17.40 -4.02
C HIS A 97 -21.02 -17.99 -3.73
N ASP A 98 -19.99 -17.51 -4.41
CA ASP A 98 -18.60 -17.92 -4.19
C ASP A 98 -17.97 -17.24 -2.97
N LEU A 99 -18.45 -16.04 -2.61
CA LEU A 99 -18.01 -15.36 -1.39
C LEU A 99 -18.46 -16.13 -0.14
N ILE A 100 -19.74 -16.53 -0.08
CA ILE A 100 -20.27 -17.30 1.05
C ILE A 100 -19.58 -18.66 1.15
N SER A 101 -19.37 -19.35 0.02
CA SER A 101 -18.74 -20.67 0.02
C SER A 101 -17.24 -20.65 0.39
N ASN A 102 -16.55 -19.52 0.15
CA ASN A 102 -15.17 -19.34 0.61
C ASN A 102 -15.11 -18.92 2.08
N LEU A 103 -16.07 -18.14 2.56
CA LEU A 103 -16.16 -17.78 3.98
C LEU A 103 -16.51 -19.00 4.84
N SER A 104 -17.44 -19.85 4.41
CA SER A 104 -17.73 -21.13 5.10
C SER A 104 -16.48 -22.02 5.18
N LYS A 105 -15.72 -22.13 4.08
CA LYS A 105 -14.45 -22.89 4.07
C LYS A 105 -13.34 -22.27 4.91
N LEU A 106 -13.27 -20.93 4.99
CA LEU A 106 -12.25 -20.21 5.76
C LEU A 106 -12.56 -20.17 7.27
N TYR A 107 -13.84 -20.16 7.64
CA TYR A 107 -14.30 -20.02 9.02
C TYR A 107 -14.94 -21.28 9.60
N GLY A 108 -15.05 -22.37 8.83
CA GLY A 108 -15.53 -23.66 9.28
C GLY A 108 -17.01 -23.68 9.69
N ILE A 109 -17.84 -22.89 9.02
CA ILE A 109 -19.31 -22.88 9.20
C ILE A 109 -19.95 -23.63 8.04
#